data_AF-A0A812XH75-F1
#
_entry.id   AF-A0A812XH75-F1
#
_cell.length_a   1.000
_cell.length_b   1.000
_cell.length_c   1.000
_cell.angle_alpha   90.00
_cell.angle_beta   90.00
_cell.angle_gamma   90.00
#
_symmetry.space_group_name_H-M   'P 1'
#
loop_
_entity.id
_entity.type
_entity.pdbx_description
1 polymer ?
#
loop_
_entity_poly.entity_id
_entity_poly.type
_entity_poly.pdbx_seq_one_letter_code
_entity_poly.pdbx_strand_id
1 'polypeptide(L)'
;MALLRAAIAMRTASMLPRSLTQASTHSFPFVPVDWVFRFFPYFSRDKVRFMLRYVQISFFSGLGYFYLWCHTPYKCDNYDHFEESLLFQFVKSRLEKSGQLEENLRVKVHHFYPQTESE
;
A
#
# COMPACT_ATOMS: atom_id res chain seq x y z
N MET A 1 29.77 -31.29 22.02
CA MET A 1 29.05 -30.01 21.76
C MET A 1 27.52 -30.13 21.80
N ALA A 2 26.90 -31.21 21.31
CA ALA A 2 25.43 -31.35 21.31
C ALA A 2 24.79 -31.48 22.71
N LEU A 3 25.43 -32.24 23.62
CA LEU A 3 24.94 -32.44 24.99
C LEU A 3 24.93 -31.15 25.83
N LEU A 4 25.93 -30.30 25.63
CA LEU A 4 26.05 -29.03 26.35
C LEU A 4 24.99 -28.02 25.87
N ARG A 5 24.65 -28.04 24.57
CA ARG A 5 23.53 -27.28 24.01
C ARG A 5 22.17 -27.79 24.50
N ALA A 6 21.99 -29.11 24.63
CA ALA A 6 20.77 -29.71 25.17
C ALA A 6 20.59 -29.37 26.66
N ALA A 7 21.67 -29.41 27.46
CA ALA A 7 21.64 -29.03 28.87
C ALA A 7 21.31 -27.54 29.09
N ILE A 8 21.87 -26.66 28.25
CA ILE A 8 21.53 -25.23 28.27
C ILE A 8 20.05 -25.01 27.90
N ALA A 9 19.56 -25.69 26.86
CA ALA A 9 18.15 -25.61 26.45
C ALA A 9 17.18 -26.13 27.51
N MET A 10 17.53 -27.19 28.25
CA MET A 10 16.72 -27.67 29.38
C MET A 10 16.72 -26.68 30.56
N ARG A 11 17.85 -26.01 30.81
CA ARG A 11 17.97 -25.02 31.89
C ARG A 11 17.24 -23.71 31.58
N THR A 12 17.10 -23.34 30.30
CA THR A 12 16.30 -22.19 29.88
C THR A 12 14.82 -22.53 29.72
N ALA A 13 14.46 -23.77 29.38
CA ALA A 13 13.07 -24.22 29.30
C ALA A 13 12.34 -24.22 30.65
N SER A 14 13.06 -24.41 31.77
CA SER A 14 12.47 -24.38 33.12
C SER A 14 12.26 -22.97 33.69
N MET A 15 12.73 -21.92 33.00
CA MET A 15 12.60 -20.52 33.43
C MET A 15 11.89 -19.68 32.38
N LEU A 16 10.74 -20.15 31.90
CA LEU A 16 9.83 -19.27 31.17
C LEU A 16 9.43 -18.10 32.10
N PRO A 17 9.61 -16.84 31.66
CA PRO A 17 9.22 -15.68 32.44
C PRO A 17 7.76 -15.81 32.89
N ARG A 18 7.46 -15.43 34.14
CA ARG A 18 6.07 -15.46 34.68
C ARG A 18 5.07 -14.72 33.78
N SER A 19 5.52 -13.68 33.08
CA SER A 19 4.70 -12.95 32.11
C SER A 19 4.20 -13.81 30.94
N LEU A 20 4.96 -14.84 30.53
CA LEU A 20 4.54 -15.78 29.48
C LEU A 20 3.61 -16.87 30.02
N THR A 21 3.75 -17.27 31.29
CA THR A 21 2.85 -18.26 31.91
C THR A 21 1.55 -17.65 32.43
N GLN A 22 1.53 -16.34 32.69
CA GLN A 22 0.35 -15.58 33.12
C GLN A 22 -0.29 -14.75 32.00
N ALA A 23 0.20 -14.84 30.77
CA ALA A 23 -0.41 -14.14 29.64
C ALA A 23 -1.89 -14.56 29.51
N SER A 24 -2.78 -13.59 29.65
CA SER A 24 -4.23 -13.82 29.61
C SER A 24 -4.63 -14.46 28.29
N THR A 25 -5.13 -15.69 28.36
CA THR A 25 -5.71 -16.44 27.23
C THR A 25 -7.11 -15.96 26.85
N HIS A 26 -7.67 -14.99 27.58
CA HIS A 26 -9.03 -14.49 27.41
C HIS A 26 -9.14 -13.16 26.65
N SER A 27 -8.04 -12.64 26.08
CA SER A 27 -8.12 -11.42 25.26
C SER A 27 -8.94 -11.65 24.00
N PHE A 28 -9.79 -10.68 23.66
CA PHE A 28 -10.54 -10.67 22.41
C PHE A 28 -9.54 -10.62 21.22
N PRO A 29 -9.72 -11.44 20.17
CA PRO A 29 -8.85 -11.40 18.99
C PRO A 29 -8.95 -10.02 18.32
N PHE A 30 -7.85 -9.30 18.27
CA PHE A 30 -7.79 -7.94 17.69
C PHE A 30 -7.44 -8.00 16.21
N VAL A 31 -6.58 -8.94 15.82
CA VAL A 31 -6.12 -9.10 14.44
C VAL A 31 -6.83 -10.30 13.80
N PRO A 32 -7.21 -10.26 12.51
CA PRO A 32 -7.82 -11.41 11.83
C PRO A 32 -7.03 -12.73 11.98
N VAL A 33 -5.71 -12.65 12.08
CA VAL A 33 -4.83 -13.81 12.30
C VAL A 33 -5.01 -14.46 13.68
N ASP A 34 -5.45 -13.71 14.69
CA ASP A 34 -5.71 -14.25 16.03
C ASP A 34 -6.86 -15.25 16.00
N TRP A 35 -7.85 -15.05 15.12
CA TRP A 35 -8.95 -16.01 14.91
C TRP A 35 -8.46 -17.35 14.36
N VAL A 36 -7.45 -17.34 13.48
CA VAL A 36 -6.84 -18.58 12.96
C VAL A 36 -6.23 -19.38 14.10
N PHE A 37 -5.49 -18.75 15.00
CA PHE A 37 -4.90 -19.44 16.15
C PHE A 37 -5.89 -19.78 17.26
N ARG A 38 -7.08 -19.16 17.26
CA ARG A 38 -8.17 -19.52 18.17
C ARG A 38 -8.89 -20.79 17.73
N PHE A 39 -9.18 -20.94 16.43
CA PHE A 39 -9.84 -22.14 15.89
C PHE A 39 -8.86 -23.27 15.56
N PHE A 40 -7.62 -22.94 15.19
CA PHE A 40 -6.56 -23.89 14.83
C PHE A 40 -5.31 -23.64 15.68
N PRO A 41 -5.36 -23.94 17.00
CA PRO A 41 -4.27 -23.62 17.93
C PRO A 41 -2.95 -24.33 17.62
N TYR A 42 -3.01 -25.47 16.90
CA TYR A 42 -1.86 -26.27 16.49
C TYR A 42 -1.43 -26.05 15.04
N PHE A 43 -1.97 -25.03 14.37
CA PHE A 43 -1.62 -24.72 12.98
C PHE A 43 -0.11 -24.50 12.78
N SER A 44 0.56 -23.86 13.75
CA SER A 44 2.01 -23.76 13.78
C SER A 44 2.54 -23.95 15.21
N ARG A 45 3.69 -24.63 15.31
CA ARG A 45 4.41 -24.81 16.59
C ARG A 45 5.09 -23.52 17.05
N ASP A 46 5.42 -22.63 16.12
CA ASP A 46 6.09 -21.36 16.37
C ASP A 46 5.26 -20.20 15.81
N LYS A 47 4.43 -19.63 16.69
CA LYS A 47 3.53 -18.51 16.35
C LYS A 47 4.32 -17.23 16.06
N VAL A 48 5.46 -17.02 16.71
CA VAL A 48 6.27 -15.80 16.55
C VAL A 48 6.89 -15.76 15.15
N ARG A 49 7.49 -16.87 14.71
CA ARG A 49 8.04 -16.96 13.34
C ARG A 49 6.95 -16.88 12.28
N PHE A 50 5.77 -17.43 12.54
CA PHE A 50 4.62 -17.27 11.66
C PHE A 50 4.23 -15.80 11.52
N MET A 51 4.03 -15.09 12.63
CA MET A 51 3.64 -13.67 12.61
C MET A 51 4.68 -12.79 11.91
N LEU A 52 5.98 -13.06 12.11
CA LEU A 52 7.06 -12.35 11.42
C LEU A 52 6.97 -12.51 9.90
N ARG A 53 6.79 -13.74 9.42
CA ARG A 53 6.65 -14.02 7.98
C ARG A 53 5.36 -13.45 7.41
N TYR A 54 4.27 -13.53 8.17
CA TYR A 54 2.99 -12.94 7.80
C TYR A 54 3.13 -11.44 7.55
N VAL A 55 3.75 -10.69 8.48
CA VAL A 55 4.00 -9.25 8.31
C VAL A 55 4.85 -8.96 7.09
N GLN A 56 5.92 -9.72 6.87
CA GLN A 56 6.77 -9.56 5.68
C GLN A 56 5.98 -9.75 4.39
N ILE A 57 5.24 -10.85 4.27
CA ILE A 57 4.43 -11.16 3.08
C ILE A 57 3.38 -10.08 2.88
N SER A 58 2.63 -9.70 3.92
CA SER A 58 1.60 -8.67 3.85
C SER A 58 2.16 -7.32 3.40
N PHE A 59 3.33 -6.94 3.91
CA PHE A 59 4.00 -5.69 3.53
C PHE A 59 4.41 -5.71 2.05
N PHE A 60 5.10 -6.77 1.60
CA PHE A 60 5.51 -6.88 0.21
C PHE A 60 4.34 -7.06 -0.76
N SER A 61 3.29 -7.78 -0.37
CA SER A 61 2.08 -7.91 -1.20
C SER A 61 1.33 -6.58 -1.30
N GLY A 62 1.27 -5.81 -0.21
CA GLY A 62 0.65 -4.49 -0.21
C GLY A 62 1.40 -3.50 -1.10
N LEU A 63 2.73 -3.46 -0.97
CA LEU A 63 3.58 -2.65 -1.86
C LEU A 63 3.46 -3.09 -3.32
N GLY A 64 3.52 -4.40 -3.59
CA GLY A 64 3.37 -4.94 -4.93
C GLY A 64 2.02 -4.58 -5.54
N TYR A 65 0.93 -4.76 -4.80
CA TYR A 65 -0.40 -4.36 -5.25
C TYR A 65 -0.47 -2.86 -5.57
N PHE A 66 0.07 -2.01 -4.69
CA PHE A 66 0.03 -0.57 -4.90
C PHE A 66 0.80 -0.15 -6.16
N TYR A 67 2.05 -0.58 -6.30
CA TYR A 67 2.90 -0.14 -7.42
C TYR A 67 2.62 -0.85 -8.75
N LEU A 68 2.18 -2.10 -8.72
CA LEU A 68 1.97 -2.89 -9.94
C LEU A 68 0.52 -2.86 -10.43
N TRP A 69 -0.44 -2.50 -9.58
CA TRP A 69 -1.86 -2.48 -9.93
C TRP A 69 -2.45 -1.08 -9.78
N CYS A 70 -2.43 -0.52 -8.57
CA CYS A 70 -3.05 0.78 -8.31
C CYS A 70 -2.34 1.95 -9.00
N HIS A 71 -1.04 1.86 -9.23
CA HIS A 71 -0.26 2.89 -9.92
C HIS A 71 -0.10 2.63 -11.43
N THR A 72 -0.81 1.65 -11.99
CA THR A 72 -0.88 1.57 -13.45
C THR A 72 -1.61 2.80 -13.97
N PRO A 73 -1.05 3.52 -14.96
CA PRO A 73 -1.75 4.66 -15.54
C PRO A 73 -3.07 4.14 -16.09
N TYR A 74 -4.18 4.75 -15.67
CA TYR A 74 -5.47 4.44 -16.23
C TYR A 74 -5.37 4.63 -17.74
N LYS A 75 -5.93 3.72 -18.54
CA LYS A 75 -5.91 3.83 -20.02
C LYS A 75 -6.57 5.12 -20.54
N CYS A 76 -7.27 5.85 -19.65
CA CYS A 76 -7.94 7.12 -19.88
C CYS A 76 -7.31 8.29 -19.10
N ASP A 77 -6.14 8.09 -18.46
CA ASP A 77 -5.38 9.10 -17.72
C ASP A 77 -4.18 9.61 -18.54
N ASN A 78 -4.43 9.75 -19.83
CA ASN A 78 -3.57 10.38 -20.81
C ASN A 78 -4.03 11.83 -20.95
N TYR A 79 -3.07 12.77 -20.86
CA TYR A 79 -3.32 14.21 -21.01
C TYR A 79 -4.07 14.58 -22.29
N ASP A 80 -4.07 13.69 -23.29
CA ASP A 80 -4.68 13.92 -24.60
C ASP A 80 -6.18 13.58 -24.68
N HIS A 81 -6.76 12.82 -23.73
CA HIS A 81 -8.11 12.25 -23.87
C HIS A 81 -8.96 12.22 -22.59
N PHE A 82 -8.80 13.20 -21.70
CA PHE A 82 -9.78 13.37 -20.63
C PHE A 82 -11.09 13.90 -21.23
N GLU A 83 -12.24 13.27 -20.95
CA GLU A 83 -13.53 13.85 -21.31
C GLU A 83 -13.66 15.22 -20.63
N GLU A 84 -13.63 16.28 -21.44
CA GLU A 84 -13.75 17.64 -20.95
C GLU A 84 -15.06 17.77 -20.15
N SER A 85 -14.97 18.10 -18.86
CA SER A 85 -16.15 18.32 -18.02
C SER A 85 -17.06 19.42 -18.62
N LEU A 86 -18.37 19.35 -18.39
CA LEU A 86 -19.33 20.35 -18.89
C LEU A 86 -18.97 21.78 -18.46
N LEU A 87 -18.43 21.94 -17.25
CA LEU A 87 -17.96 23.23 -16.75
C LEU A 87 -16.77 23.74 -17.58
N PHE A 88 -15.82 22.86 -17.90
CA PHE A 88 -14.68 23.19 -18.74
C PHE A 88 -15.14 23.68 -20.12
N GLN A 89 -16.03 22.93 -20.78
CA GLN A 89 -16.58 23.29 -22.09
C GLN A 89 -17.32 24.65 -22.05
N PHE A 90 -18.09 24.90 -20.99
CA PHE A 90 -18.80 26.18 -20.82
C PHE A 90 -17.85 27.37 -20.69
N VAL A 91 -16.81 27.22 -19.85
CA VAL A 91 -15.80 28.28 -19.66
C VAL A 91 -15.00 28.50 -20.94
N LYS A 92 -14.57 27.44 -21.60
CA LYS A 92 -13.88 27.47 -22.90
C LYS A 92 -14.70 28.24 -23.94
N SER A 93 -15.98 27.89 -24.11
CA SER A 93 -16.88 28.58 -25.05
C SER A 93 -17.06 30.07 -24.75
N ARG A 94 -17.10 30.46 -23.46
CA ARG A 94 -17.16 31.88 -23.08
C ARG A 94 -15.87 32.62 -23.43
N LEU A 95 -14.71 31.99 -23.19
CA LEU A 95 -13.41 32.58 -23.50
C LEU A 95 -13.23 32.73 -25.01
N GLU A 96 -13.64 31.73 -25.80
CA GLU A 96 -13.66 31.80 -27.27
C GLU A 96 -14.51 32.98 -27.76
N LYS A 97 -15.75 33.10 -27.29
CA LYS A 97 -16.67 34.19 -27.68
C LYS A 97 -16.14 35.58 -27.31
N SER A 98 -15.40 35.67 -26.21
CA SER A 98 -14.80 36.93 -25.76
C SER A 98 -13.47 37.28 -26.43
N GLY A 99 -12.92 36.39 -27.28
CA GLY A 99 -11.59 36.52 -27.87
C GLY A 99 -10.42 36.34 -26.88
N GLN A 100 -10.72 36.14 -25.59
CA GLN A 100 -9.71 35.98 -24.54
C GLN A 100 -8.99 34.64 -24.62
N LEU A 101 -9.57 33.61 -25.26
CA LEU A 101 -8.92 32.31 -25.36
C LEU A 101 -7.60 32.42 -26.14
N GLU A 102 -7.63 33.06 -27.31
CA GLU A 102 -6.48 33.20 -28.20
C GLU A 102 -5.34 33.99 -27.53
N GLU A 103 -5.68 35.10 -26.86
CA GLU A 103 -4.70 35.88 -26.10
C GLU A 103 -4.10 35.08 -24.93
N ASN A 104 -4.93 34.31 -24.22
CA ASN A 104 -4.44 33.44 -23.15
C ASN A 104 -3.51 32.35 -23.67
N LEU A 105 -3.84 31.72 -24.81
CA LEU A 105 -2.97 30.72 -25.44
C LEU A 105 -1.66 31.35 -25.90
N ARG A 106 -1.73 32.52 -26.56
CA ARG A 106 -0.54 33.27 -27.01
C ARG A 106 0.41 33.56 -25.85
N VAL A 107 -0.11 34.09 -24.74
CA VAL A 107 0.72 34.48 -23.59
C VAL A 107 1.15 33.27 -22.77
N LYS A 108 0.28 32.31 -22.50
CA LYS A 108 0.57 31.24 -21.51
C LYS A 108 1.19 29.99 -22.14
N VAL A 109 0.87 29.69 -23.38
CA VAL A 109 1.33 28.48 -24.07
C VAL A 109 2.41 28.85 -25.09
N HIS A 110 2.11 29.75 -26.02
CA HIS A 110 3.02 30.01 -27.14
C HIS A 110 4.21 30.92 -26.81
N HIS A 111 4.15 31.70 -25.72
CA HIS A 111 5.26 32.59 -25.31
C HIS A 111 6.36 31.89 -24.51
N PHE A 112 5.99 30.92 -23.65
CA PHE A 112 6.91 30.33 -22.68
C PHE A 112 7.49 28.98 -23.11
N TYR A 113 6.85 28.29 -24.04
CA TYR A 113 7.27 26.95 -24.47
C TYR A 113 7.74 26.96 -25.94
N PRO A 114 8.89 26.34 -26.26
CA PRO A 114 9.34 26.20 -27.63
C PRO A 114 8.28 25.42 -28.42
N GLN A 115 7.84 25.98 -29.55
CA GLN A 115 6.95 25.30 -30.47
C GLN A 115 7.75 24.15 -31.11
N THR A 116 7.60 22.92 -30.61
CA THR A 116 8.09 21.75 -31.33
C THR A 116 7.17 21.52 -32.52
N GLU A 117 7.73 21.54 -33.73
CA GLU A 117 7.04 21.30 -35.01
C GLU A 117 6.54 19.84 -35.14
N SER A 118 5.60 19.44 -34.31
CA SER A 118 4.92 18.14 -34.42
C SER A 118 3.42 18.35 -34.39
N GLU A 119 2.88 18.80 -35.53
CA GLU A 119 1.52 18.46 -35.96
C GLU A 119 1.57 17.15 -36.77
#